data_AF-A0A2I1ILK4-F1
#
_entry.id   AF-A0A2I1ILK4-F1
#
_cell.length_a   1.000
_cell.length_b   1.000
_cell.length_c   1.000
_cell.angle_alpha   90.00
_cell.angle_beta   90.00
_cell.angle_gamma   90.00
#
_symmetry.space_group_name_H-M   'P 1'
#
loop_
_entity.id
_entity.type
_entity.pdbx_description
1 polymer ?
#
loop_
_entity_poly.entity_id
_entity_poly.type
_entity_poly.pdbx_seq_one_letter_code
_entity_poly.pdbx_strand_id
1 'polypeptide(L)'
;MVIYTSAVATLGLAILSLRGLSFGLGETYTLAGSVCYSLHIVLLGRFSKRTDSQTLASTQLIMMGALSLLLAAPGGIQVPKTAFTWFALFYMALLGGSLAMLLQTWAQSRISQTRVAIIMTCEPVFAAVTAIIFGGEPLTLRLVIGGGLIVAAILASELTSARKAKTRARVESKS
;
A
#
# COMPACT_ATOMS: atom_id res chain seq x y z
N MET A 1 21.31 -7.52 -4.62
CA MET A 1 20.81 -6.97 -3.34
C MET A 1 19.29 -6.84 -3.31
N VAL A 2 18.65 -6.12 -4.24
CA VAL A 2 17.18 -6.01 -4.33
C VAL A 2 16.50 -7.38 -4.40
N ILE A 3 17.08 -8.33 -5.15
CA ILE A 3 16.59 -9.73 -5.25
C ILE A 3 16.61 -10.45 -3.88
N TYR A 4 17.61 -10.19 -3.04
CA TYR A 4 17.71 -10.81 -1.72
C TYR A 4 16.66 -10.24 -0.78
N THR A 5 16.50 -8.91 -0.75
CA THR A 5 15.47 -8.28 0.08
C THR A 5 14.06 -8.68 -0.36
N SER A 6 13.80 -8.80 -1.67
CA SER A 6 12.51 -9.32 -2.14
C SER A 6 12.29 -10.77 -1.72
N ALA A 7 13.30 -11.64 -1.82
CA ALA A 7 13.18 -13.03 -1.36
C ALA A 7 12.88 -13.13 0.14
N VAL A 8 13.53 -12.32 0.97
CA VAL A 8 13.28 -12.26 2.42
C VAL A 8 11.86 -11.77 2.71
N ALA A 9 11.39 -10.73 2.01
CA ALA A 9 10.02 -10.23 2.15
C ALA A 9 8.99 -11.30 1.74
N THR A 10 9.23 -12.02 0.64
CA THR A 10 8.39 -13.13 0.20
C THR A 10 8.35 -14.27 1.22
N LEU A 11 9.48 -14.61 1.84
CA LEU A 11 9.53 -15.61 2.92
C LEU A 11 8.76 -15.16 4.16
N GLY A 12 8.88 -13.90 4.56
CA GLY A 12 8.11 -13.34 5.67
C GLY A 12 6.61 -13.38 5.41
N LEU A 13 6.18 -13.01 4.20
CA LEU A 13 4.78 -13.10 3.77
C LEU A 13 4.31 -14.56 3.71
N ALA A 14 5.14 -15.48 3.24
CA ALA A 14 4.85 -16.91 3.21
C ALA A 14 4.61 -17.46 4.63
N ILE A 15 5.42 -17.10 5.63
CA ILE A 15 5.22 -17.50 7.03
C ILE A 15 3.89 -16.98 7.59
N LEU A 16 3.50 -15.76 7.20
CA LEU A 16 2.27 -15.13 7.67
C LEU A 16 1.02 -15.74 7.02
N SER A 17 1.06 -15.95 5.71
CA SER A 17 -0.11 -16.29 4.89
C SER A 17 -0.27 -17.78 4.60
N LEU A 18 0.80 -18.59 4.57
CA LEU A 18 0.68 -20.02 4.24
C LEU A 18 0.08 -20.80 5.41
N ARG A 19 -1.10 -21.37 5.13
CA ARG A 19 -1.73 -22.43 5.93
C ARG A 19 -1.93 -23.72 5.11
N GLY A 20 -1.13 -23.88 4.05
CA GLY A 20 -1.22 -24.94 3.05
C GLY A 20 -0.88 -24.38 1.66
N LEU A 21 -0.61 -25.26 0.69
CA LEU A 21 -0.48 -24.88 -0.72
C LEU A 21 -1.78 -25.25 -1.44
N SER A 22 -2.67 -24.27 -1.59
CA SER A 22 -3.86 -24.37 -2.43
C SER A 22 -3.77 -23.32 -3.52
N PHE A 23 -4.11 -23.69 -4.75
CA PHE A 23 -4.32 -22.72 -5.83
C PHE A 23 -5.81 -22.60 -6.06
N GLY A 24 -6.36 -21.44 -5.74
CA GLY A 24 -7.75 -21.08 -5.95
C GLY A 24 -7.88 -19.77 -6.74
N LEU A 25 -9.12 -19.29 -6.81
CA LEU A 25 -9.44 -18.04 -7.46
C LEU A 25 -8.83 -16.83 -6.74
N GLY A 26 -8.67 -16.91 -5.40
CA GLY A 26 -8.09 -15.84 -4.59
C GLY A 26 -6.64 -15.53 -4.94
N GLU A 27 -5.81 -16.55 -5.16
CA GLU A 27 -4.40 -16.40 -5.58
C GLU A 27 -4.32 -15.76 -6.97
N THR A 28 -5.23 -16.15 -7.87
CA THR A 28 -5.31 -15.58 -9.22
C THR A 28 -5.67 -14.09 -9.17
N TYR A 29 -6.67 -13.71 -8.37
CA TYR A 29 -7.03 -12.31 -8.17
C TYR A 29 -5.92 -11.50 -7.48
N THR A 30 -5.20 -12.10 -6.54
CA THR A 30 -4.07 -11.45 -5.86
C THR A 30 -2.92 -11.18 -6.83
N LEU A 31 -2.57 -12.16 -7.67
CA LEU A 31 -1.53 -12.00 -8.70
C LEU A 31 -1.94 -10.92 -9.71
N ALA A 32 -3.14 -10.99 -10.26
CA ALA A 32 -3.66 -9.98 -11.17
C ALA A 32 -3.66 -8.57 -10.53
N GLY A 33 -4.14 -8.48 -9.29
CA GLY A 33 -4.16 -7.25 -8.50
C GLY A 33 -2.78 -6.66 -8.27
N SER A 34 -1.76 -7.49 -7.97
CA SER A 34 -0.39 -7.04 -7.77
C SER A 34 0.24 -6.43 -9.03
N VAL A 35 -0.03 -7.02 -10.20
CA VAL A 35 0.44 -6.51 -11.50
C VAL A 35 -0.25 -5.16 -11.79
N CYS A 36 -1.57 -5.09 -11.64
CA CYS A 36 -2.32 -3.84 -11.81
C CYS A 36 -1.85 -2.74 -10.85
N TYR A 37 -1.62 -3.08 -9.57
CA TYR A 37 -1.19 -2.13 -8.54
C TYR A 37 0.24 -1.63 -8.78
N SER A 38 1.16 -2.50 -9.19
CA SER A 38 2.53 -2.08 -9.55
C SER A 38 2.54 -1.13 -10.75
N LEU A 39 1.72 -1.40 -11.77
CA LEU A 39 1.55 -0.52 -12.92
C LEU A 39 0.95 0.84 -12.49
N HIS A 40 -0.07 0.81 -11.63
CA HIS A 40 -0.67 2.01 -11.05
C HIS A 40 0.36 2.87 -10.31
N ILE A 41 1.22 2.30 -9.46
CA ILE A 41 2.28 3.05 -8.77
C ILE A 41 3.25 3.70 -9.77
N VAL A 42 3.70 2.98 -10.79
CA VAL A 42 4.65 3.51 -11.79
C VAL A 42 4.02 4.64 -12.61
N LEU A 43 2.78 4.48 -13.06
CA LEU A 43 2.05 5.51 -13.80
C LEU A 43 1.78 6.72 -12.91
N LEU A 44 1.34 6.50 -11.67
CA LEU A 44 1.09 7.56 -10.70
C LEU A 44 2.37 8.35 -10.41
N GLY A 45 3.51 7.69 -10.23
CA GLY A 45 4.81 8.34 -10.05
C GLY A 45 5.26 9.17 -11.26
N ARG A 46 4.81 8.83 -12.48
CA ARG A 46 5.08 9.62 -13.71
C ARG A 46 4.13 10.80 -13.86
N PHE A 47 2.83 10.60 -13.63
CA PHE A 47 1.80 11.63 -13.81
C PHE A 47 1.76 12.64 -12.65
N SER A 48 2.04 12.22 -11.42
CA SER A 48 2.10 13.11 -10.24
C SER A 48 3.16 14.21 -10.35
N LYS A 49 4.17 14.04 -11.21
CA LYS A 49 5.19 15.07 -11.48
C LYS A 49 4.81 16.06 -12.59
N ARG A 50 3.81 15.72 -13.41
CA ARG A 50 3.41 16.48 -14.61
C ARG A 50 2.06 17.18 -14.45
N THR A 51 1.23 16.72 -13.53
CA THR A 51 -0.14 17.19 -13.33
C THR A 51 -0.33 17.62 -11.88
N ASP A 52 -1.23 18.58 -11.64
CA ASP A 52 -1.56 18.98 -10.28
C ASP A 52 -2.12 17.80 -9.46
N SER A 53 -1.59 17.67 -8.25
CA SER A 53 -1.89 16.56 -7.32
C SER A 53 -3.37 16.47 -6.96
N GLN A 54 -4.06 17.61 -6.88
CA GLN A 54 -5.49 17.66 -6.54
C GLN A 54 -6.36 17.05 -7.65
N THR A 55 -6.08 17.41 -8.91
CA THR A 55 -6.79 16.87 -10.08
C THR A 55 -6.59 15.37 -10.25
N LEU A 56 -5.38 14.89 -9.95
CA LEU A 56 -5.08 13.47 -10.07
C LEU A 56 -5.79 12.65 -8.99
N ALA A 57 -5.79 13.14 -7.74
CA ALA A 57 -6.49 12.49 -6.64
C ALA A 57 -8.01 12.50 -6.81
N SER A 58 -8.60 13.62 -7.28
CA SER A 58 -10.04 13.69 -7.54
C SER A 58 -10.48 12.74 -8.65
N THR A 59 -9.70 12.64 -9.73
CA THR A 59 -9.96 11.69 -10.83
C THR A 59 -9.92 10.24 -10.32
N GLN A 60 -8.96 9.89 -9.46
CA GLN A 60 -8.87 8.56 -8.87
C GLN A 60 -10.08 8.23 -8.00
N LEU A 61 -10.51 9.17 -7.14
CA LEU A 61 -11.66 8.97 -6.27
C LEU A 61 -12.97 8.82 -7.06
N ILE A 62 -13.15 9.63 -8.11
CA ILE A 62 -14.33 9.53 -9.00
C ILE A 62 -14.34 8.17 -9.71
N MET A 63 -13.20 7.74 -10.27
CA MET A 63 -13.11 6.45 -10.96
C MET A 63 -13.34 5.27 -10.00
N MET A 64 -12.76 5.31 -8.79
CA MET A 64 -13.03 4.30 -7.76
C MET A 64 -14.50 4.25 -7.37
N GLY A 65 -15.14 5.39 -7.14
CA GLY A 65 -16.55 5.48 -6.78
C GLY A 65 -17.46 4.95 -7.89
N ALA A 66 -17.23 5.36 -9.14
CA ALA A 66 -17.98 4.92 -10.30
C ALA A 66 -17.85 3.40 -10.53
N LEU A 67 -16.62 2.89 -10.46
CA LEU A 67 -16.38 1.46 -10.66
C LEU A 67 -16.96 0.62 -9.51
N SER A 68 -16.88 1.10 -8.27
CA SER A 68 -17.48 0.43 -7.11
C SER A 68 -19.01 0.38 -7.23
N LEU A 69 -19.66 1.45 -7.69
CA LEU A 69 -21.10 1.48 -7.95
C LEU A 69 -21.49 0.52 -9.08
N LEU A 70 -20.74 0.52 -10.18
CA LEU A 70 -20.99 -0.36 -11.32
C LEU A 70 -20.89 -1.84 -10.95
N LEU A 71 -19.88 -2.20 -10.14
CA LEU A 71 -19.67 -3.57 -9.67
C LEU A 71 -20.66 -3.97 -8.57
N ALA A 72 -21.15 -3.02 -7.78
CA ALA A 72 -22.15 -3.29 -6.75
C ALA A 72 -23.56 -3.45 -7.33
N ALA A 73 -23.87 -2.82 -8.47
CA ALA A 73 -25.21 -2.81 -9.06
C ALA A 73 -25.82 -4.21 -9.30
N PRO A 74 -25.09 -5.22 -9.84
CA PRO A 74 -25.64 -6.56 -10.05
C PRO A 74 -25.94 -7.33 -8.75
N GLY A 75 -25.24 -7.01 -7.67
CA GLY A 75 -25.40 -7.66 -6.35
C GLY A 75 -26.50 -7.05 -5.47
N GLY A 76 -27.10 -5.94 -5.91
CA GLY A 76 -28.07 -5.15 -5.15
C GLY A 76 -27.39 -4.18 -4.17
N ILE A 77 -27.70 -2.90 -4.29
CA ILE A 77 -27.17 -1.87 -3.40
C ILE A 77 -27.90 -1.95 -2.06
N GLN A 78 -27.19 -2.42 -1.03
CA GLN A 78 -27.73 -2.49 0.33
C GLN A 78 -27.51 -1.16 1.05
N VAL A 79 -28.60 -0.50 1.42
CA VAL A 79 -28.54 0.75 2.18
C VAL A 79 -28.29 0.43 3.66
N PRO A 80 -27.33 1.11 4.31
CA PRO A 80 -27.05 0.89 5.74
C PRO A 80 -28.28 1.16 6.60
N LYS A 81 -28.57 0.25 7.54
CA LYS A 81 -29.75 0.31 8.40
C LYS A 81 -29.52 1.08 9.72
N THR A 82 -28.27 1.40 10.05
CA THR A 82 -27.90 1.96 11.36
C THR A 82 -27.00 3.18 11.19
N ALA A 83 -27.18 4.19 12.05
CA ALA A 83 -26.35 5.40 12.08
C ALA A 83 -24.85 5.09 12.24
N PHE A 84 -24.50 4.05 13.01
CA PHE A 84 -23.11 3.60 13.15
C PHE A 84 -22.49 3.14 11.82
N THR A 85 -23.23 2.38 11.01
CA THR A 85 -22.74 1.92 9.70
C THR A 85 -22.58 3.08 8.72
N TRP A 86 -23.48 4.07 8.78
CA TRP A 86 -23.31 5.32 8.03
C TRP A 86 -22.06 6.08 8.46
N PHE A 87 -21.84 6.23 9.77
CA PHE A 87 -20.63 6.86 10.29
C PHE A 87 -19.36 6.11 9.85
N ALA A 88 -19.35 4.78 9.94
CA ALA A 88 -18.22 3.96 9.51
C ALA A 88 -17.93 4.10 8.00
N LEU A 89 -18.98 4.18 7.16
CA LEU A 89 -18.82 4.43 5.73
C LEU A 89 -18.24 5.81 5.45
N PHE A 90 -18.77 6.87 6.08
CA PHE A 90 -18.22 8.22 5.94
C PHE A 90 -16.78 8.31 6.42
N TYR A 91 -16.49 7.70 7.56
CA TYR A 91 -15.15 7.61 8.13
C TYR A 91 -14.18 6.94 7.14
N MET A 92 -14.53 5.76 6.61
CA MET A 92 -13.72 5.04 5.63
C MET A 92 -13.56 5.83 4.32
N ALA A 93 -14.63 6.38 3.77
CA ALA A 93 -14.60 7.08 2.48
C ALA A 93 -13.81 8.40 2.54
N LEU A 94 -13.97 9.17 3.62
CA LEU A 94 -13.33 10.47 3.77
C LEU A 94 -11.90 10.36 4.31
N LEU A 95 -11.71 9.69 5.45
CA LEU A 95 -10.40 9.61 6.10
C LEU A 95 -9.54 8.50 5.48
N GLY A 96 -10.08 7.30 5.34
CA GLY A 96 -9.35 6.15 4.79
C GLY A 96 -9.16 6.21 3.27
N GLY A 97 -10.11 6.79 2.54
CA GLY A 97 -10.08 6.91 1.09
C GLY A 97 -9.53 8.25 0.62
N SER A 98 -10.35 9.30 0.77
CA SER A 98 -10.10 10.60 0.14
C SER A 98 -8.85 11.29 0.67
N LEU A 99 -8.73 11.40 1.99
CA LEU A 99 -7.58 12.05 2.63
C LEU A 99 -6.30 11.25 2.40
N ALA A 100 -6.35 9.93 2.52
CA ALA A 100 -5.21 9.05 2.27
C ALA A 100 -4.70 9.18 0.83
N MET A 101 -5.59 9.14 -0.17
CA MET A 101 -5.23 9.32 -1.58
C MET A 101 -4.65 10.70 -1.89
N LEU A 102 -5.21 11.76 -1.28
CA LEU A 102 -4.69 13.11 -1.40
C LEU A 102 -3.26 13.20 -0.81
N LEU A 103 -3.06 12.72 0.42
CA LEU A 103 -1.75 12.71 1.06
C LEU A 103 -0.75 11.86 0.27
N GLN A 104 -1.16 10.69 -0.22
CA GLN A 104 -0.33 9.81 -1.03
C GLN A 104 0.11 10.50 -2.33
N THR A 105 -0.83 11.08 -3.07
CA THR A 105 -0.55 11.75 -4.35
C THR A 105 0.31 12.99 -4.13
N TRP A 106 0.02 13.76 -3.09
CA TRP A 106 0.80 14.94 -2.70
C TRP A 106 2.22 14.57 -2.24
N ALA A 107 2.38 13.51 -1.44
CA ALA A 107 3.70 13.04 -1.02
C ALA A 107 4.50 12.57 -2.23
N GLN A 108 3.91 11.78 -3.13
CA GLN A 108 4.60 11.30 -4.33
C GLN A 108 5.02 12.41 -5.31
N SER A 109 4.31 13.55 -5.32
CA SER A 109 4.69 14.71 -6.13
C SER A 109 5.77 15.58 -5.50
N ARG A 110 5.87 15.63 -4.16
CA ARG A 110 6.74 16.56 -3.42
C ARG A 110 8.05 15.95 -2.92
N ILE A 111 8.08 14.66 -2.59
CA ILE A 111 9.26 14.00 -2.02
C ILE A 111 9.77 12.87 -2.90
N SER A 112 11.05 12.51 -2.73
CA SER A 112 11.64 11.41 -3.47
C SER A 112 10.93 10.09 -3.15
N GLN A 113 10.82 9.23 -4.17
CA GLN A 113 10.15 7.92 -4.07
C GLN A 113 10.67 7.08 -2.87
N THR A 114 11.96 7.19 -2.56
CA THR A 114 12.58 6.55 -1.38
C THR A 114 11.98 7.02 -0.05
N ARG A 115 11.68 8.32 0.12
CA ARG A 115 11.06 8.80 1.37
C ARG A 115 9.60 8.38 1.49
N VAL A 116 8.87 8.38 0.37
CA VAL A 116 7.50 7.88 0.33
C VAL A 116 7.47 6.40 0.70
N ALA A 117 8.36 5.59 0.13
CA ALA A 117 8.45 4.17 0.41
C ALA A 117 8.72 3.88 1.89
N ILE A 118 9.62 4.63 2.54
CA ILE A 118 9.87 4.50 3.99
C ILE A 118 8.60 4.77 4.80
N ILE A 119 7.86 5.86 4.50
CA ILE A 119 6.61 6.19 5.21
C ILE A 119 5.55 5.10 5.00
N MET A 120 5.38 4.65 3.76
CA MET A 120 4.46 3.57 3.39
C MET A 120 4.85 2.22 4.00
N THR A 121 6.12 2.02 4.36
CA THR A 121 6.58 0.82 5.08
C THR A 121 6.20 0.86 6.55
N CYS A 122 6.13 2.05 7.14
CA CYS A 122 5.70 2.21 8.52
C CYS A 122 4.19 1.98 8.68
N GLU A 123 3.38 2.30 7.67
CA GLU A 123 1.93 2.14 7.70
C GLU A 123 1.48 0.70 8.07
N PRO A 124 1.95 -0.37 7.40
CA PRO A 124 1.61 -1.75 7.78
C PRO A 124 1.97 -2.09 9.23
N VAL A 125 3.04 -1.51 9.76
CA VAL A 125 3.47 -1.74 11.16
C VAL A 125 2.47 -1.11 12.11
N PHE A 126 2.06 0.14 11.89
CA PHE A 126 1.03 0.79 12.68
C PHE A 126 -0.33 0.11 12.54
N ALA A 127 -0.68 -0.32 11.32
CA ALA A 127 -1.89 -1.08 11.06
C ALA A 127 -1.91 -2.40 11.86
N ALA A 128 -0.81 -3.16 11.83
CA ALA A 128 -0.69 -4.41 12.60
C ALA A 128 -0.77 -4.16 14.11
N VAL A 129 -0.07 -3.14 14.64
CA VAL A 129 -0.15 -2.78 16.06
C VAL A 129 -1.57 -2.39 16.46
N THR A 130 -2.25 -1.60 15.62
CA THR A 130 -3.63 -1.18 15.87
C THR A 130 -4.59 -2.37 15.81
N ALA A 131 -4.39 -3.31 14.89
CA ALA A 131 -5.19 -4.52 14.77
C ALA A 131 -5.03 -5.44 16.01
N ILE A 132 -3.82 -5.53 16.57
CA ILE A 132 -3.58 -6.29 17.82
C ILE A 132 -4.26 -5.60 19.00
N ILE A 133 -4.05 -4.29 19.18
CA ILE A 133 -4.51 -3.55 20.36
C ILE A 133 -6.03 -3.33 20.35
N PHE A 134 -6.57 -2.85 19.23
CA PHE A 134 -7.97 -2.45 19.10
C PHE A 134 -8.82 -3.46 18.34
N GLY A 135 -8.23 -4.20 17.39
CA GLY A 135 -8.92 -5.23 16.60
C GLY A 135 -9.04 -6.57 17.32
N GLY A 136 -8.34 -6.76 18.45
CA GLY A 136 -8.33 -8.01 19.21
C GLY A 136 -7.59 -9.16 18.50
N GLU A 137 -6.75 -8.84 17.52
CA GLU A 137 -6.07 -9.85 16.73
C GLU A 137 -4.92 -10.49 17.54
N PRO A 138 -4.85 -11.84 17.63
CA PRO A 138 -3.93 -12.49 18.53
C PRO A 138 -2.47 -12.29 18.11
N LEU A 139 -1.62 -11.93 19.07
CA LEU A 139 -0.18 -11.82 18.87
C LEU A 139 0.43 -13.22 18.79
N THR A 140 0.60 -13.73 17.56
CA THR A 140 1.17 -15.05 17.31
C THR A 140 2.66 -14.96 16.95
N LEU A 141 3.41 -16.03 17.21
CA LEU A 141 4.81 -16.16 16.76
C LEU A 141 4.95 -15.99 15.24
N ARG A 142 3.95 -16.44 14.46
CA ARG A 142 3.92 -16.25 13.00
C ARG A 142 3.84 -14.77 12.61
N LEU A 143 3.02 -13.99 13.32
CA LEU A 143 2.89 -12.55 13.10
C LEU A 143 4.21 -11.83 13.41
N VAL A 144 4.85 -12.17 14.52
CA VAL A 144 6.13 -11.56 14.93
C VAL A 144 7.25 -11.88 13.96
N ILE A 145 7.43 -13.16 13.61
CA ILE A 145 8.52 -13.60 12.72
C ILE A 145 8.26 -13.15 11.29
N GLY A 146 7.07 -13.43 10.74
CA GLY A 146 6.72 -13.09 9.36
C GLY A 146 6.69 -11.58 9.14
N GLY A 147 6.01 -10.84 10.03
CA GLY A 147 5.97 -9.38 10.00
C GLY A 147 7.35 -8.75 10.18
N GLY A 148 8.15 -9.27 11.13
CA GLY A 148 9.52 -8.80 11.35
C GLY A 148 10.42 -8.96 10.12
N LEU A 149 10.32 -10.10 9.42
CA LEU A 149 11.06 -10.34 8.17
C LEU A 149 10.64 -9.38 7.05
N ILE A 150 9.34 -9.10 6.90
CA ILE A 150 8.84 -8.15 5.91
C ILE A 150 9.41 -6.75 6.20
N VAL A 151 9.28 -6.26 7.43
CA VAL A 151 9.76 -4.93 7.83
C VAL A 151 11.28 -4.83 7.64
N ALA A 152 12.04 -5.83 8.08
CA ALA A 152 13.50 -5.85 7.93
C ALA A 152 13.93 -5.82 6.46
N ALA A 153 13.26 -6.59 5.60
CA ALA A 153 13.53 -6.63 4.17
C ALA A 153 13.28 -5.27 3.49
N ILE A 154 12.17 -4.61 3.81
CA ILE A 154 11.84 -3.32 3.22
C ILE A 154 12.82 -2.23 3.72
N LEU A 155 13.11 -2.18 5.02
CA LEU A 155 14.10 -1.24 5.58
C LEU A 155 15.48 -1.42 4.93
N ALA A 156 15.94 -2.66 4.76
CA ALA A 156 17.21 -2.94 4.10
C ALA A 156 17.22 -2.50 2.62
N SER A 157 16.11 -2.69 1.90
CA SER A 157 15.94 -2.22 0.53
C SER A 157 16.04 -0.70 0.43
N GLU A 158 15.32 0.02 1.30
CA GLU A 158 15.28 1.49 1.29
C GLU A 158 16.63 2.12 1.67
N LEU A 159 17.31 1.58 2.70
CA LEU A 159 18.64 2.05 3.09
C LEU A 159 19.66 1.91 1.95
N THR A 160 19.54 0.85 1.15
CA THR A 160 20.40 0.61 0.00
C THR A 160 20.11 1.59 -1.14
N SER A 161 18.83 1.80 -1.44
CA SER A 161 18.39 2.78 -2.45
C SER A 161 18.82 4.19 -2.09
N ALA A 162 18.68 4.59 -0.82
CA ALA A 162 19.14 5.89 -0.33
C ALA A 162 20.66 6.07 -0.46
N ARG A 163 21.45 5.03 -0.14
CA ARG A 163 22.92 5.04 -0.32
C ARG A 163 23.31 5.22 -1.78
N LYS A 164 22.68 4.47 -2.70
CA LYS A 164 22.94 4.60 -4.15
C LYS A 164 22.63 6.00 -4.67
N ALA A 165 21.50 6.58 -4.27
CA ALA A 165 21.12 7.94 -4.67
C ALA A 165 22.15 8.98 -4.21
N LYS A 166 22.62 8.88 -2.96
CA LYS A 166 23.64 9.78 -2.39
C LYS A 166 24.98 9.67 -3.12
N THR A 167 25.41 8.45 -3.48
CA THR A 167 26.66 8.24 -4.23
C THR A 167 26.58 8.86 -5.63
N ARG A 168 25.45 8.70 -6.32
CA ARG A 168 25.27 9.23 -7.68
C ARG A 168 25.31 10.76 -7.72
N ALA A 169 24.64 11.42 -6.77
CA ALA A 169 24.69 12.87 -6.62
C ALA A 169 26.10 13.42 -6.33
N ARG A 170 26.91 12.67 -5.57
CA ARG A 170 28.30 13.04 -5.26
C ARG A 170 29.24 12.91 -6.47
N VAL A 171 28.95 12.00 -7.39
CA VAL A 171 29.72 11.82 -8.64
C VAL A 171 29.36 12.92 -9.64
N GLU A 172 28.08 13.25 -9.80
CA GLU A 172 27.62 14.33 -10.68
C GLU A 172 28.11 15.71 -10.22
N SER A 173 28.23 15.97 -8.91
CA SER A 173 28.78 17.21 -8.36
C SER A 173 30.30 17.39 -8.57
N LYS A 174 31.02 16.32 -8.94
CA LYS A 174 32.48 16.35 -9.15
C LYS A 174 32.86 16.36 -10.64
N SER A 175 31.88 16.22 -11.53
CA SER A 175 32.03 16.33 -12.99
C SER A 175 31.70 17.73 -13.46
#